data_AF-A0A535D146-F1
#
_entry.id   AF-A0A535D146-F1
#
_cell.length_a   1.000
_cell.length_b   1.000
_cell.length_c   1.000
_cell.angle_alpha   90.00
_cell.angle_beta   90.00
_cell.angle_gamma   90.00
#
_symmetry.space_group_name_H-M   'P 1'
#
loop_
_entity.id
_entity.type
_entity.pdbx_description
1 polymer ?
#
loop_
_entity_poly.entity_id
_entity_poly.type
_entity_poly.pdbx_seq_one_letter_code
_entity_poly.pdbx_strand_id
1 'polypeptide(L)' 'MEDSLESTSQSFIVKVWVEDNAKETDLGVWHGHITHVPSGKRHYLKNLDEIRDFIAPHLEEMGVKLERRWRMKLWLKR' A
#
# COMPACT_ATOMS: atom_id res chain seq x y z
N MET A 1 7.48 0.23 -31.36
CA MET A 1 6.65 1.14 -30.55
C MET A 1 6.23 0.36 -29.31
N GLU A 2 7.14 0.11 -28.37
CA GLU A 2 6.87 -0.70 -27.17
C GLU A 2 7.36 -0.02 -25.86
N ASP A 3 8.02 1.14 -25.98
CA ASP A 3 8.71 1.84 -24.88
C ASP A 3 7.80 2.80 -24.06
N SER A 4 6.54 3.00 -24.49
CA SER A 4 5.69 4.07 -23.94
C SER A 4 4.83 3.64 -22.73
N LEU A 5 4.73 2.34 -22.43
CA LEU A 5 3.91 1.84 -21.31
C LEU A 5 4.70 1.78 -19.99
N GLU A 6 6.02 1.64 -20.05
CA GLU A 6 6.87 1.60 -18.85
C GLU A 6 6.93 2.98 -18.18
N SER A 7 6.84 4.07 -18.96
CA SER A 7 6.88 5.44 -18.44
C SER A 7 5.64 5.85 -17.62
N THR A 8 4.56 5.06 -17.68
CA THR A 8 3.32 5.30 -16.91
C THR A 8 3.05 4.24 -15.83
N SER A 9 3.89 3.21 -15.74
CA SER A 9 3.70 2.11 -14.80
C SER A 9 4.17 2.49 -13.38
N GLN A 10 3.28 2.36 -12.39
CA GLN A 10 3.63 2.53 -10.97
C GLN A 10 3.92 1.16 -10.34
N SER A 11 5.06 1.04 -9.65
CA SER A 11 5.50 -0.23 -9.05
C SER A 11 5.53 -0.15 -7.53
N PHE A 12 5.05 -1.22 -6.89
CA PHE A 12 4.94 -1.33 -5.44
C PHE A 12 5.51 -2.68 -4.97
N ILE A 13 6.28 -2.66 -3.88
CA ILE A 13 6.77 -3.88 -3.22
C ILE A 13 6.18 -3.94 -1.82
N VAL A 14 5.42 -5.00 -1.55
CA VAL A 14 4.89 -5.33 -0.22
C VAL A 14 5.71 -6.45 0.38
N LYS A 15 6.22 -6.25 1.60
CA LYS A 15 6.85 -7.29 2.41
C LYS A 15 6.00 -7.54 3.64
N VAL A 16 5.77 -8.81 3.97
CA VAL A 16 4.98 -9.26 5.12
C VAL A 16 5.74 -10.39 5.82
N TRP A 17 5.76 -10.39 7.14
CA TRP A 17 6.35 -11.44 7.97
C TRP A 17 5.59 -11.57 9.29
N VAL A 18 5.66 -12.74 9.93
CA VAL A 18 5.07 -13.00 11.25
C VAL A 18 6.21 -13.09 12.26
N GLU A 19 6.02 -12.50 13.44
CA GLU A 19 6.97 -12.65 14.54
C GLU A 19 6.74 -14.00 15.24
N ASP A 20 7.77 -14.84 15.31
CA ASP A 20 7.72 -16.18 15.90
C ASP A 20 7.81 -16.09 17.44
N ASN A 21 6.84 -15.42 18.07
CA ASN A 21 6.70 -15.39 19.52
C ASN A 21 5.62 -16.38 19.97
N ALA A 22 5.89 -17.66 19.70
CA ALA A 22 5.08 -18.79 20.11
C ALA A 22 5.05 -18.92 21.65
N LYS A 23 4.18 -18.15 22.30
CA LYS A 23 3.60 -18.48 23.60
C LYS A 23 2.09 -18.65 23.45
N GLU A 24 1.72 -19.79 22.88
CA GLU A 24 0.45 -20.56 22.95
C GLU A 24 -0.92 -19.86 22.91
N THR A 25 -1.02 -18.53 22.89
CA THR A 25 -2.29 -17.80 23.02
C THR A 25 -2.36 -16.49 22.23
N ASP A 26 -1.24 -16.01 21.66
CA ASP A 26 -1.23 -14.77 20.89
C ASP A 26 -1.44 -15.08 19.40
N LEU A 27 -2.55 -14.57 18.84
CA LEU A 27 -2.80 -14.56 17.40
C LEU A 27 -1.59 -13.94 16.71
N GLY A 28 -0.81 -14.75 15.99
CA GLY A 28 0.51 -14.38 15.46
C GLY A 28 0.57 -12.96 14.93
N VAL A 29 1.33 -12.11 15.63
CA VAL A 29 1.51 -10.71 15.26
C VAL A 29 2.28 -10.66 13.96
N TRP A 30 1.65 -10.11 12.92
CA TRP A 30 2.29 -9.90 11.63
C TRP A 30 2.72 -8.45 11.47
N HIS A 31 3.80 -8.28 10.74
CA HIS A 31 4.34 -6.99 10.37
C HIS A 31 4.44 -6.93 8.85
N GLY A 32 4.35 -5.72 8.31
CA GLY A 32 4.61 -5.52 6.91
C GLY A 32 4.99 -4.10 6.58
N HIS A 33 5.47 -3.90 5.37
CA HIS A 33 5.64 -2.58 4.80
C HIS A 33 5.40 -2.60 3.29
N ILE A 34 4.91 -1.50 2.76
CA ILE A 34 4.82 -1.23 1.33
C ILE A 34 5.84 -0.16 0.93
N THR A 35 6.50 -0.34 -0.22
CA THR A 35 7.41 0.64 -0.80
C THR A 35 6.94 1.00 -2.20
N HIS A 36 6.79 2.29 -2.49
CA HIS A 36 6.64 2.78 -3.85
C HIS A 36 8.02 2.82 -4.51
N VAL A 37 8.22 2.03 -5.56
CA VAL A 37 9.54 1.85 -6.18
C VAL A 37 10.05 3.15 -6.82
N PRO A 38 9.28 3.87 -7.65
CA PRO A 38 9.74 5.12 -8.26
C PRO A 38 10.13 6.22 -7.26
N SER A 39 9.37 6.40 -6.17
CA SER A 39 9.65 7.47 -5.20
C SER A 39 10.53 7.04 -4.02
N GLY A 40 10.76 5.73 -3.84
CA GLY A 40 11.44 5.17 -2.67
C GLY A 40 10.65 5.28 -1.36
N LYS A 41 9.44 5.85 -1.37
CA LYS A 41 8.64 6.07 -0.16
C LYS A 41 8.19 4.74 0.43
N ARG A 42 8.46 4.53 1.73
CA ARG A 42 8.06 3.34 2.49
C ARG A 42 6.99 3.68 3.53
N HIS A 43 6.05 2.78 3.73
CA HIS A 43 5.03 2.84 4.78
C HIS A 43 4.92 1.50 5.49
N TYR A 44 5.02 1.49 6.82
CA TYR A 44 4.80 0.29 7.64
C TYR A 44 3.30 0.06 7.80
N LEU A 45 2.89 -1.20 7.67
CA LEU A 45 1.50 -1.62 7.66
C LEU A 45 1.08 -2.10 9.06
N LYS A 46 -0.03 -1.56 9.54
CA LYS A 46 -0.74 -2.01 10.74
C LYS A 46 -1.92 -2.92 10.39
N ASN A 47 -2.41 -2.83 9.17
CA ASN A 47 -3.47 -3.67 8.61
C ASN A 47 -3.36 -3.68 7.07
N LEU A 48 -4.09 -4.58 6.42
CA LEU A 48 -4.07 -4.70 4.96
C LEU A 48 -4.78 -3.55 4.23
N ASP A 49 -5.71 -2.84 4.87
CA ASP A 49 -6.35 -1.66 4.28
C ASP A 49 -5.34 -0.54 3.98
N GLU A 50 -4.23 -0.46 4.72
CA GLU A 50 -3.18 0.55 4.49
C GLU A 50 -2.40 0.34 3.19
N ILE A 51 -2.29 -0.88 2.66
CA ILE A 51 -1.71 -1.13 1.33
C ILE A 51 -2.49 -0.36 0.27
N ARG A 52 -3.81 -0.46 0.39
CA ARG A 52 -4.76 0.08 -0.54
C ARG A 52 -4.89 1.59 -0.37
N ASP A 53 -4.88 2.09 0.86
CA ASP A 53 -4.81 3.53 1.14
C ASP A 53 -3.51 4.15 0.59
N PHE A 54 -2.40 3.41 0.60
CA PHE A 54 -1.11 3.85 0.05
C PHE A 54 -1.10 3.91 -1.49
N ILE A 55 -1.73 2.94 -2.17
CA ILE A 55 -1.79 2.86 -3.64
C ILE A 55 -2.80 3.86 -4.23
N ALA A 56 -3.90 4.11 -3.52
CA ALA A 56 -5.00 4.97 -3.99
C ALA A 56 -4.57 6.32 -4.60
N PRO A 57 -3.76 7.17 -3.94
CA PRO A 57 -3.36 8.46 -4.51
C PRO A 57 -2.61 8.31 -5.85
N HIS A 58 -1.78 7.27 -5.99
CA HIS A 58 -1.05 7.01 -7.24
C HIS A 58 -1.99 6.63 -8.39
N LEU A 59 -3.07 5.90 -8.11
CA LEU A 59 -4.09 5.61 -9.12
C LEU A 59 -4.86 6.88 -9.53
N GLU A 60 -5.16 7.77 -8.58
CA GLU A 60 -5.80 9.06 -8.90
C GLU A 60 -4.88 9.97 -9.74
N GLU A 61 -3.58 9.99 -9.45
CA GLU A 61 -2.57 10.67 -10.27
C GLU A 61 -2.51 10.11 -11.69
N MET A 62 -2.77 8.81 -11.87
CA MET A 62 -2.92 8.16 -13.18
C MET A 62 -4.29 8.41 -13.85
N GLY A 63 -5.19 9.18 -13.23
CA GLY A 63 -6.50 9.51 -13.78
C GLY A 63 -7.61 8.49 -13.49
N VAL A 64 -7.35 7.48 -12.65
CA VAL A 64 -8.36 6.51 -12.23
C VAL A 64 -9.35 7.16 -11.25
N LYS A 65 -10.65 7.04 -11.53
CA LYS A 65 -11.71 7.54 -10.62
C LYS A 65 -12.00 6.50 -9.54
N LEU A 66 -11.41 6.67 -8.36
CA LEU A 66 -11.75 5.87 -7.19
C LEU A 66 -13.14 6.29 -6.64
N GLU A 67 -13.90 5.34 -6.11
CA GLU A 67 -15.26 5.61 -5.63
C GLU A 67 -15.25 6.69 -4.52
N ARG A 68 -16.33 7.48 -4.43
CA ARG A 68 -16.40 8.67 -3.55
C ARG A 68 -16.22 8.36 -2.05
N ARG A 69 -16.55 7.13 -1.61
CA ARG A 69 -16.35 6.65 -0.23
C ARG A 69 -14.88 6.60 0.17
N TRP A 70 -13.97 6.45 -0.80
CA TRP A 70 -12.53 6.36 -0.60
C TRP A 70 -11.88 7.70 -0.36
N ARG A 71 -12.27 8.69 -1.18
CA ARG A 71 -11.88 10.08 -0.99
C ARG A 71 -12.24 10.56 0.41
N MET A 72 -13.36 10.15 0.99
CA MET A 72 -13.68 10.55 2.37
C MET A 72 -12.83 9.83 3.43
N LYS A 73 -12.49 8.55 3.23
CA LYS A 73 -11.62 7.80 4.17
C LYS A 73 -10.19 8.35 4.23
N LEU A 74 -9.61 8.76 3.10
CA LEU A 74 -8.24 9.25 3.03
C LEU A 74 -8.04 10.56 3.83
N TRP A 75 -9.08 11.40 3.89
CA TRP A 75 -9.04 12.69 4.58
C TRP A 75 -9.28 12.57 6.10
N LEU A 76 -9.88 11.47 6.56
CA LEU A 76 -10.17 11.21 7.97
C LEU A 76 -8.95 10.70 8.77
N LYS A 77 -7.83 10.36 8.10
CA LYS A 77 -6.60 9.85 8.73
C LYS A 77 -5.56 10.94 9.07
N ARG A 78 -5.96 12.21 9.21
CA ARG A 78 -5.04 13.32 9.55
C ARG A 78 -4.61 13.29 11.01
#